data_AF-A0A6B3FZQ2-F1
#
_entry.id   AF-A0A6B3FZQ2-F1
#
_cell.length_a   1.000
_cell.length_b   1.000
_cell.length_c   1.000
_cell.angle_alpha   90.00
_cell.angle_beta   90.00
_cell.angle_gamma   90.00
#
_symmetry.space_group_name_H-M   'P 1'
#
loop_
_entity.id
_entity.type
_entity.pdbx_description
1 polymer ?
#
loop_
_entity_poly.entity_id
_entity_poly.type
_entity_poly.pdbx_seq_one_letter_code
_entity_poly.pdbx_strand_id
1 'polypeptide(L)'
;VPLLSGVGGPDTAATLRLARQAEDAGADGLLVVSPYYSRPPQAAVEAYVLRVAESTGLPLMVYDIPGRTGVRIEPETLLRLAEHPRVVAVKDCSYDLLGATKVLARTSLAYYSGCEELNLPLYAVGGAGYVSTVANVAPRQVRAPLDAFDAGRTDEAARLNGLTARLVELMMASGLPGTVTAKELLDAGP
;
A
#
# COMPACT_ATOMS: atom_id res chain seq x y z
N VAL A 1 12.84 -13.17 0.48
CA VAL A 1 11.59 -12.39 0.44
C VAL A 1 11.98 -10.98 0.07
N PRO A 2 11.32 -10.31 -0.89
CA PRO A 2 11.64 -8.94 -1.26
C PRO A 2 11.46 -7.98 -0.08
N LEU A 3 12.37 -7.03 0.09
CA LEU A 3 12.37 -6.01 1.13
C LEU A 3 12.18 -4.62 0.50
N LEU A 4 11.06 -3.97 0.83
CA LEU A 4 10.78 -2.62 0.37
C LEU A 4 11.08 -1.61 1.49
N SER A 5 11.74 -0.52 1.14
CA SER A 5 12.03 0.58 2.08
C SER A 5 11.07 1.75 1.90
N GLY A 6 10.46 2.21 3.00
CA GLY A 6 9.62 3.40 3.01
C GLY A 6 10.46 4.67 3.07
N VAL A 7 10.41 5.49 2.01
CA VAL A 7 11.27 6.69 1.89
C VAL A 7 10.50 8.00 1.66
N GLY A 8 9.20 7.92 1.34
CA GLY A 8 8.38 9.10 0.99
C GLY A 8 8.17 10.08 2.16
N GLY A 9 8.09 11.37 1.83
CA GLY A 9 8.06 12.47 2.81
C GLY A 9 7.68 13.82 2.18
N PRO A 10 7.53 14.89 2.98
CA PRO A 10 7.07 16.19 2.52
C PRO A 10 8.21 17.01 1.86
N ASP A 11 9.47 16.63 2.12
CA ASP A 11 10.67 17.23 1.55
C ASP A 11 11.22 16.31 0.45
N THR A 12 11.25 16.82 -0.78
CA THR A 12 11.78 16.08 -1.93
C THR A 12 13.26 15.77 -1.77
N ALA A 13 14.10 16.73 -1.38
CA ALA A 13 15.54 16.50 -1.24
C ALA A 13 15.86 15.47 -0.16
N ALA A 14 15.13 15.49 0.95
CA ALA A 14 15.24 14.47 1.99
C ALA A 14 14.81 13.08 1.49
N THR A 15 13.68 13.00 0.77
CA THR A 15 13.20 11.75 0.14
C THR A 15 14.27 11.17 -0.79
N LEU A 16 14.89 12.00 -1.66
CA LEU A 16 15.90 11.53 -2.61
C LEU A 16 17.16 10.99 -1.89
N ARG A 17 17.56 11.58 -0.76
CA ARG A 17 18.67 11.03 0.05
C ARG A 17 18.31 9.67 0.65
N LEU A 18 17.10 9.54 1.22
CA LEU A 18 16.63 8.28 1.79
C LEU A 18 16.50 7.18 0.74
N ALA A 19 16.03 7.51 -0.47
CA ALA A 19 15.95 6.57 -1.59
C ALA A 19 17.31 5.97 -1.94
N ARG A 20 18.34 6.82 -2.10
CA ARG A 20 19.72 6.36 -2.37
C ARG A 20 20.29 5.53 -1.22
N GLN A 21 20.07 5.96 0.03
CA GLN A 21 20.48 5.18 1.20
C GLN A 21 19.81 3.81 1.25
N ALA A 22 18.54 3.70 0.84
CA ALA A 22 17.84 2.43 0.77
C ALA A 22 18.42 1.51 -0.33
N GLU A 23 18.79 2.06 -1.48
CA GLU A 23 19.49 1.33 -2.54
C GLU A 23 20.88 0.85 -2.08
N ASP A 24 21.67 1.73 -1.47
CA ASP A 24 22.99 1.39 -0.93
C ASP A 24 22.91 0.31 0.17
N ALA A 25 21.81 0.28 0.93
CA ALA A 25 21.53 -0.72 1.96
C ALA A 25 21.00 -2.06 1.40
N GLY A 26 20.75 -2.15 0.08
CA GLY A 26 20.30 -3.37 -0.59
C GLY A 26 18.78 -3.62 -0.55
N ALA A 27 17.96 -2.57 -0.48
CA ALA A 27 16.51 -2.72 -0.65
C ALA A 27 16.16 -3.23 -2.06
N ASP A 28 15.14 -4.10 -2.16
CA ASP A 28 14.64 -4.62 -3.45
C ASP A 28 13.69 -3.63 -4.15
N GLY A 29 13.18 -2.64 -3.41
CA GLY A 29 12.28 -1.63 -3.93
C GLY A 29 11.96 -0.53 -2.92
N LEU A 30 11.25 0.50 -3.38
CA LEU A 30 10.86 1.66 -2.59
C LEU A 30 9.34 1.72 -2.39
N LEU A 31 8.90 2.13 -1.21
CA LEU A 31 7.52 2.54 -0.95
C LEU A 31 7.48 4.07 -0.76
N VAL A 32 6.75 4.76 -1.63
CA VAL A 32 6.79 6.23 -1.72
C VAL A 32 5.39 6.80 -1.51
N VAL A 33 5.17 7.35 -0.31
CA VAL A 33 3.95 8.09 0.03
C VAL A 33 3.96 9.49 -0.59
N SER A 34 2.78 9.98 -0.98
CA SER A 34 2.62 11.38 -1.42
C SER A 34 3.13 12.37 -0.37
N PRO A 35 3.65 13.54 -0.81
CA PRO A 35 3.98 14.63 0.11
C PRO A 35 2.74 15.01 0.94
N TYR A 36 2.89 14.93 2.25
CA TYR A 36 1.83 15.21 3.21
C TYR A 36 1.97 16.62 3.79
N TYR A 37 0.92 17.10 4.45
CA TYR A 37 0.78 18.45 5.01
C TYR A 37 0.67 19.58 3.97
N SER A 38 1.58 19.64 2.99
CA SER A 38 1.63 20.72 1.98
C SER A 38 0.52 20.66 0.92
N ARG A 39 -0.14 19.50 0.76
CA ARG A 39 -1.26 19.27 -0.18
C ARG A 39 -0.96 19.78 -1.61
N PRO A 40 0.12 19.31 -2.25
CA PRO A 40 0.51 19.79 -3.57
C PRO A 40 -0.52 19.42 -4.64
N PRO A 41 -0.60 20.17 -5.76
CA PRO A 41 -1.44 19.79 -6.89
C PRO A 41 -0.93 18.51 -7.58
N GLN A 42 -1.78 17.83 -8.35
CA GLN A 42 -1.47 16.55 -9.00
C GLN A 42 -0.18 16.56 -9.84
N ALA A 43 0.05 17.63 -10.62
CA ALA A 43 1.27 17.76 -11.42
C ALA A 43 2.56 17.75 -10.56
N ALA A 44 2.49 18.30 -9.34
CA ALA A 44 3.60 18.29 -8.40
C ALA A 44 3.76 16.94 -7.69
N VAL A 45 2.66 16.23 -7.41
CA VAL A 45 2.70 14.84 -6.92
C VAL A 45 3.37 13.93 -7.96
N GLU A 46 2.98 14.05 -9.22
CA GLU A 46 3.56 13.31 -10.35
C GLU A 46 5.06 13.58 -10.48
N ALA A 47 5.45 14.87 -10.55
CA ALA A 47 6.85 15.26 -10.63
C ALA A 47 7.67 14.77 -9.42
N TYR A 48 7.09 14.75 -8.22
CA TYR A 48 7.73 14.20 -7.03
C TYR A 48 8.02 12.70 -7.19
N VAL A 49 7.02 11.89 -7.57
CA VAL A 49 7.21 10.44 -7.76
C VAL A 49 8.25 10.15 -8.83
N LEU A 50 8.19 10.86 -9.97
CA LEU A 50 9.16 10.69 -11.07
C LEU A 50 10.59 11.02 -10.63
N ARG A 51 10.80 12.12 -9.89
CA ARG A 51 12.12 12.45 -9.34
C ARG A 51 12.68 11.38 -8.40
N VAL A 52 11.83 10.72 -7.62
CA VAL A 52 12.25 9.61 -6.75
C VAL A 52 12.63 8.40 -7.61
N ALA A 53 11.79 8.04 -8.58
CA ALA A 53 12.05 6.94 -9.50
C ALA A 53 13.34 7.14 -10.33
N GLU A 54 13.69 8.37 -10.68
CA GLU A 54 14.93 8.70 -11.40
C GLU A 54 16.18 8.71 -10.51
N SER A 55 16.03 8.76 -9.19
CA SER A 55 17.16 8.90 -8.27
C SER A 55 17.90 7.61 -7.93
N THR A 56 17.30 6.45 -8.25
CA THR A 56 17.83 5.10 -7.99
C THR A 56 17.54 4.18 -9.17
N GLY A 57 18.13 2.98 -9.17
CA GLY A 57 17.80 1.90 -10.08
C GLY A 57 16.60 1.04 -9.64
N LEU A 58 16.07 1.26 -8.43
CA LEU A 58 15.08 0.39 -7.80
C LEU A 58 13.64 0.59 -8.35
N PRO A 59 12.83 -0.48 -8.37
CA PRO A 59 11.39 -0.35 -8.59
C PRO A 59 10.70 0.34 -7.41
N LEU A 60 9.58 1.00 -7.70
CA LEU A 60 8.84 1.85 -6.78
C LEU A 60 7.37 1.43 -6.73
N MET A 61 6.87 1.30 -5.51
CA MET A 61 5.47 1.22 -5.17
C MET A 61 5.00 2.60 -4.67
N VAL A 62 4.03 3.18 -5.36
CA VAL A 62 3.39 4.44 -4.94
C VAL A 62 2.43 4.13 -3.79
N TYR A 63 2.43 4.96 -2.74
CA TYR A 63 1.52 4.81 -1.61
C TYR A 63 0.51 5.95 -1.56
N ASP A 64 -0.74 5.64 -1.93
CA ASP A 64 -1.86 6.57 -1.82
C ASP A 64 -2.66 6.35 -0.53
N ILE A 65 -2.69 7.38 0.33
CA ILE A 65 -3.42 7.37 1.60
C ILE A 65 -3.95 8.79 1.94
N PRO A 66 -4.95 9.29 1.19
CA PRO A 66 -5.43 10.67 1.33
C PRO A 66 -5.89 11.01 2.74
N GLY A 67 -6.42 10.04 3.50
CA GLY A 67 -6.80 10.22 4.90
C GLY A 67 -5.65 10.62 5.83
N ARG A 68 -4.38 10.37 5.46
CA ARG A 68 -3.19 10.81 6.20
C ARG A 68 -2.42 11.93 5.52
N THR A 69 -2.39 11.95 4.18
CA THR A 69 -1.60 12.93 3.43
C THR A 69 -2.36 14.23 3.18
N GLY A 70 -3.69 14.19 3.16
CA GLY A 70 -4.55 15.28 2.72
C GLY A 70 -4.54 15.49 1.20
N VAL A 71 -3.93 14.57 0.43
CA VAL A 71 -3.87 14.59 -1.02
C VAL A 71 -4.00 13.17 -1.58
N ARG A 72 -4.98 12.97 -2.46
CA ARG A 72 -5.15 11.75 -3.27
C ARG A 72 -4.16 11.79 -4.43
N ILE A 73 -3.64 10.64 -4.85
CA ILE A 73 -3.01 10.48 -6.16
C ILE A 73 -4.09 10.07 -7.13
N GLU A 74 -4.61 10.97 -7.96
CA GLU A 74 -5.79 10.65 -8.77
C GLU A 74 -5.53 9.48 -9.74
N PRO A 75 -6.55 8.68 -10.10
CA PRO A 75 -6.40 7.58 -11.06
C PRO A 75 -5.73 8.02 -12.37
N GLU A 76 -6.05 9.19 -12.89
CA GLU A 76 -5.41 9.80 -14.06
C GLU A 76 -3.90 10.01 -13.87
N THR A 77 -3.48 10.41 -12.67
CA THR A 77 -2.06 10.57 -12.32
C THR A 77 -1.38 9.22 -12.25
N LEU A 78 -2.04 8.20 -11.68
CA LEU A 78 -1.50 6.84 -11.64
C LEU A 78 -1.35 6.24 -13.05
N LEU A 79 -2.27 6.51 -13.97
CA LEU A 79 -2.16 6.09 -15.38
C LEU A 79 -0.91 6.67 -16.05
N ARG A 80 -0.61 7.96 -15.84
CA ARG A 80 0.62 8.59 -16.38
C ARG A 80 1.87 8.05 -15.71
N LEU A 81 1.85 7.89 -14.38
CA LEU A 81 2.97 7.33 -13.63
C LEU A 81 3.30 5.90 -14.08
N ALA A 82 2.30 5.11 -14.48
CA ALA A 82 2.48 3.75 -14.99
C ALA A 82 3.32 3.66 -16.27
N GLU A 83 3.50 4.77 -17.00
CA GLU A 83 4.36 4.81 -18.19
C GLU A 83 5.85 4.77 -17.83
N HIS A 84 6.21 5.09 -16.59
CA HIS A 84 7.60 5.06 -16.13
C HIS A 84 8.00 3.64 -15.69
N PRO A 85 9.08 3.04 -16.23
CA PRO A 85 9.39 1.61 -16.05
C PRO A 85 9.71 1.19 -14.62
N ARG A 86 10.04 2.15 -13.74
CA ARG A 86 10.28 1.89 -12.31
C ARG A 86 9.05 2.07 -11.44
N VAL A 87 7.95 2.63 -11.93
CA VAL A 87 6.69 2.68 -11.17
C VAL A 87 5.94 1.40 -11.47
N VAL A 88 5.94 0.46 -10.53
CA VAL A 88 5.47 -0.92 -10.79
C VAL A 88 4.28 -1.34 -9.93
N ALA A 89 3.97 -0.58 -8.89
CA ALA A 89 2.92 -0.96 -7.95
C ALA A 89 2.26 0.24 -7.26
N VAL A 90 1.07 -0.01 -6.72
CA VAL A 90 0.31 0.94 -5.89
C VAL A 90 -0.06 0.23 -4.59
N LYS A 91 0.22 0.86 -3.45
CA LYS A 91 -0.43 0.58 -2.17
C LYS A 91 -1.60 1.55 -2.03
N ASP A 92 -2.82 1.04 -2.07
CA ASP A 92 -4.04 1.87 -2.07
C ASP A 92 -4.74 1.83 -0.70
N CYS A 93 -4.90 3.00 -0.09
CA CYS A 93 -5.71 3.26 1.10
C CYS A 93 -6.76 4.35 0.81
N SER A 94 -7.22 4.44 -0.44
CA SER A 94 -8.08 5.55 -0.87
C SER A 94 -9.57 5.24 -0.73
N TYR A 95 -9.93 3.98 -0.53
CA TYR A 95 -11.31 3.48 -0.54
C TYR A 95 -12.06 3.74 -1.86
N ASP A 96 -11.33 3.86 -2.97
CA ASP A 96 -11.91 4.04 -4.31
C ASP A 96 -11.68 2.81 -5.18
N LEU A 97 -12.55 1.80 -5.01
CA LEU A 97 -12.48 0.57 -5.80
C LEU A 97 -12.74 0.83 -7.29
N LEU A 98 -13.53 1.86 -7.62
CA LEU A 98 -13.76 2.25 -9.01
C LEU A 98 -12.48 2.80 -9.66
N GLY A 99 -11.80 3.71 -8.96
CA GLY A 99 -10.50 4.25 -9.37
C GLY A 99 -9.44 3.16 -9.50
N ALA A 100 -9.35 2.24 -8.53
CA ALA A 100 -8.43 1.10 -8.61
C ALA A 100 -8.72 0.20 -9.83
N THR A 101 -10.00 -0.15 -10.06
CA THR A 101 -10.42 -0.96 -11.21
C THR A 101 -10.08 -0.28 -12.54
N LYS A 102 -10.25 1.04 -12.63
CA LYS A 102 -9.90 1.83 -13.81
C LYS A 102 -8.41 1.76 -14.16
N VAL A 103 -7.53 1.82 -13.16
CA VAL A 103 -6.08 1.74 -13.36
C VAL A 103 -5.65 0.31 -13.68
N LEU A 104 -6.17 -0.68 -12.95
CA LEU A 104 -5.94 -2.11 -13.21
C LEU A 104 -6.30 -2.51 -14.65
N ALA A 105 -7.41 -1.98 -15.18
CA ALA A 105 -7.86 -2.30 -16.54
C ALA A 105 -6.97 -1.71 -17.67
N ARG A 106 -6.02 -0.82 -17.34
CA ARG A 106 -5.27 -0.02 -18.33
C ARG A 106 -3.76 -0.04 -18.15
N THR A 107 -3.28 -0.69 -17.10
CA THR A 107 -1.86 -0.71 -16.74
C THR A 107 -1.47 -2.10 -16.24
N SER A 108 -0.17 -2.35 -16.15
CA SER A 108 0.40 -3.53 -15.49
C SER A 108 0.77 -3.28 -14.03
N LEU A 109 0.32 -2.17 -13.43
CA LEU A 109 0.62 -1.84 -12.04
C LEU A 109 0.04 -2.90 -11.10
N ALA A 110 0.88 -3.46 -10.24
CA ALA A 110 0.43 -4.34 -9.18
C ALA A 110 -0.26 -3.53 -8.07
N TYR A 111 -1.56 -3.76 -7.86
CA TYR A 111 -2.31 -3.09 -6.79
C TYR A 111 -2.33 -3.92 -5.50
N TYR A 112 -1.88 -3.31 -4.42
CA TYR A 112 -1.92 -3.88 -3.07
C TYR A 112 -2.87 -3.05 -2.21
N SER A 113 -3.79 -3.73 -1.52
CA SER A 113 -4.62 -3.07 -0.52
C SER A 113 -3.76 -2.66 0.67
N GLY A 114 -3.91 -1.43 1.14
CA GLY A 114 -3.36 -0.99 2.42
C GLY A 114 -4.39 -0.89 3.54
N CYS A 115 -5.63 -1.30 3.28
CA CYS A 115 -6.73 -1.37 4.25
C CYS A 115 -7.30 -2.79 4.28
N GLU A 116 -7.20 -3.48 5.40
CA GLU A 116 -7.50 -4.91 5.51
C GLU A 116 -8.89 -5.31 5.04
N GLU A 117 -9.89 -4.47 5.30
CA GLU A 117 -11.29 -4.65 4.88
C GLU A 117 -11.47 -4.66 3.35
N LEU A 118 -10.51 -4.12 2.60
CA LEU A 118 -10.49 -4.10 1.14
C LEU A 118 -9.60 -5.19 0.54
N ASN A 119 -8.93 -6.03 1.35
CA ASN A 119 -8.04 -7.07 0.83
C ASN A 119 -8.75 -8.02 -0.14
N LEU A 120 -9.85 -8.65 0.29
CA LEU A 120 -10.61 -9.57 -0.58
C LEU A 120 -11.31 -8.82 -1.73
N PRO A 121 -12.02 -7.70 -1.51
CA PRO A 121 -12.65 -6.94 -2.61
C PRO A 121 -11.68 -6.50 -3.72
N LEU A 122 -10.52 -5.92 -3.36
CA LEU A 122 -9.53 -5.49 -4.34
C LEU A 122 -8.91 -6.68 -5.06
N TYR A 123 -8.58 -7.75 -4.32
CA TYR A 123 -8.03 -8.98 -4.89
C TYR A 123 -8.99 -9.62 -5.91
N ALA A 124 -10.29 -9.67 -5.59
CA ALA A 124 -11.31 -10.23 -6.47
C ALA A 124 -11.46 -9.49 -7.81
N VAL A 125 -11.02 -8.23 -7.90
CA VAL A 125 -11.04 -7.44 -9.15
C VAL A 125 -9.67 -7.32 -9.83
N GLY A 126 -8.71 -8.17 -9.44
CA GLY A 126 -7.38 -8.25 -10.07
C GLY A 126 -6.25 -7.56 -9.30
N GLY A 127 -6.47 -7.17 -8.04
CA GLY A 127 -5.41 -6.75 -7.14
C GLY A 127 -4.38 -7.87 -6.90
N ALA A 128 -3.13 -7.49 -6.65
CA ALA A 128 -2.01 -8.40 -6.43
C ALA A 128 -1.92 -8.93 -4.99
N GLY A 129 -2.54 -8.24 -4.02
CA GLY A 129 -2.51 -8.65 -2.61
C GLY A 129 -2.71 -7.48 -1.66
N TYR A 130 -1.95 -7.48 -0.55
CA TYR A 130 -2.07 -6.48 0.50
C TYR A 130 -0.72 -6.12 1.14
N VAL A 131 -0.63 -4.91 1.72
CA VAL A 131 0.44 -4.46 2.62
C VAL A 131 -0.21 -4.11 3.95
N SER A 132 -0.20 -5.06 4.88
CA SER A 132 -1.06 -5.07 6.06
C SER A 132 -0.35 -4.66 7.35
N THR A 133 -1.08 -3.96 8.22
CA THR A 133 -0.70 -3.75 9.62
C THR A 133 -0.99 -4.98 10.46
N VAL A 134 -2.19 -5.57 10.32
CA VAL A 134 -2.67 -6.74 11.10
C VAL A 134 -1.81 -7.98 10.86
N ALA A 135 -1.24 -8.13 9.67
CA ALA A 135 -0.36 -9.25 9.34
C ALA A 135 0.92 -9.32 10.19
N ASN A 136 1.29 -8.26 10.92
CA ASN A 136 2.39 -8.33 11.90
C ASN A 136 2.08 -9.32 13.04
N VAL A 137 0.81 -9.44 13.44
CA VAL A 137 0.40 -10.29 14.58
C VAL A 137 -0.39 -11.53 14.14
N ALA A 138 -1.12 -11.45 13.02
CA ALA A 138 -2.00 -12.52 12.54
C ALA A 138 -1.83 -12.80 11.04
N PRO A 139 -0.60 -13.09 10.54
CA PRO A 139 -0.33 -13.21 9.11
C PRO A 139 -1.14 -14.32 8.43
N ARG A 140 -1.34 -15.46 9.11
CA ARG A 140 -2.10 -16.60 8.56
C ARG A 140 -3.58 -16.24 8.37
N GLN A 141 -4.16 -15.52 9.32
CA GLN A 141 -5.56 -15.09 9.29
C GLN A 141 -5.80 -14.05 8.20
N VAL A 142 -4.85 -13.13 7.96
CA VAL A 142 -4.95 -12.15 6.87
C VAL A 142 -4.80 -12.83 5.49
N ARG A 143 -3.99 -13.89 5.37
CA ARG A 143 -3.79 -14.63 4.10
C ARG A 143 -4.93 -15.59 3.77
N ALA A 144 -5.58 -16.17 4.77
CA ALA A 144 -6.57 -17.24 4.59
C ALA A 144 -7.76 -16.88 3.66
N PRO A 145 -8.34 -15.66 3.66
CA PRO A 145 -9.39 -15.28 2.72
C PRO A 145 -8.93 -15.38 1.26
N LEU A 146 -7.70 -14.94 0.96
CA LEU A 146 -7.14 -15.00 -0.39
C LEU A 146 -6.82 -16.45 -0.79
N ASP A 147 -6.33 -17.29 0.13
CA ASP A 147 -6.13 -18.72 -0.13
C ASP A 147 -7.43 -19.46 -0.47
N ALA A 148 -8.51 -19.13 0.25
CA ALA A 148 -9.83 -19.68 -0.05
C ALA A 148 -10.36 -19.18 -1.40
N PHE A 149 -10.13 -17.92 -1.74
CA PHE A 149 -10.50 -17.33 -3.03
C PHE A 149 -9.74 -17.99 -4.19
N ASP A 150 -8.41 -18.14 -4.08
CA ASP A 150 -7.57 -18.81 -5.07
C ASP A 150 -8.00 -20.28 -5.29
N ALA A 151 -8.51 -20.93 -4.24
CA ALA A 151 -9.06 -22.29 -4.31
C ALA A 151 -10.51 -22.37 -4.84
N GLY A 152 -11.11 -21.25 -5.27
CA GLY A 152 -12.49 -21.18 -5.75
C GLY A 152 -13.55 -21.34 -4.65
N ARG A 153 -13.16 -21.28 -3.37
CA ARG A 153 -14.06 -21.42 -2.21
C ARG A 153 -14.56 -20.04 -1.78
N THR A 154 -15.36 -19.39 -2.61
CA THR A 154 -15.80 -18.00 -2.42
C THR A 154 -16.58 -17.77 -1.12
N ASP A 155 -17.44 -18.71 -0.72
CA ASP A 155 -18.20 -18.61 0.54
C ASP A 155 -17.27 -18.65 1.76
N GLU A 156 -16.25 -19.53 1.71
CA GLU A 156 -15.24 -19.62 2.76
C GLU A 156 -14.35 -18.39 2.78
N ALA A 157 -13.97 -17.85 1.61
CA ALA A 157 -13.23 -16.60 1.51
C ALA A 157 -13.98 -15.44 2.17
N ALA A 158 -15.28 -15.31 1.88
CA ALA A 158 -16.14 -14.28 2.49
C ALA A 158 -16.25 -14.47 4.01
N ARG A 159 -16.44 -15.72 4.48
CA ARG A 159 -16.50 -16.04 5.91
C ARG A 159 -15.20 -15.69 6.63
N LEU A 160 -14.06 -16.08 6.08
CA LEU A 160 -12.74 -15.78 6.63
C LEU A 160 -12.46 -14.27 6.61
N ASN A 161 -12.85 -13.56 5.55
CA ASN A 161 -12.75 -12.11 5.49
C ASN A 161 -13.56 -11.43 6.61
N GLY A 162 -14.77 -11.92 6.90
CA GLY A 162 -15.57 -11.44 8.02
C GLY A 162 -14.91 -11.65 9.39
N LEU A 163 -14.16 -12.75 9.57
CA LEU A 163 -13.37 -12.98 10.78
C LEU A 163 -12.17 -12.02 10.86
N THR A 164 -11.48 -11.79 9.74
CA THR A 164 -10.39 -10.80 9.66
C THR A 164 -10.89 -9.40 9.95
N ALA A 165 -12.07 -9.00 9.46
CA ALA A 165 -12.67 -7.71 9.74
C ALA A 165 -12.92 -7.48 11.25
N ARG A 166 -13.39 -8.51 11.97
CA ARG A 166 -13.52 -8.42 13.44
C ARG A 166 -12.17 -8.22 14.13
N LEU A 167 -11.10 -8.86 13.65
CA LEU A 167 -9.76 -8.63 14.19
C LEU A 167 -9.29 -7.20 13.92
N VAL A 168 -9.56 -6.67 12.73
CA VAL A 168 -9.28 -5.26 12.38
C VAL A 168 -10.00 -4.32 13.33
N GLU A 169 -11.30 -4.51 13.54
CA GLU A 169 -12.09 -3.69 14.49
C GLU A 169 -11.47 -3.70 15.88
N LEU A 170 -11.11 -4.88 16.41
CA LEU A 170 -10.47 -5.00 17.72
C LEU A 170 -9.10 -4.30 17.78
N MET A 171 -8.30 -4.43 16.72
CA MET A 171 -6.99 -3.78 16.65
C MET A 171 -7.08 -2.25 16.54
N MET A 172 -8.21 -1.72 16.05
CA MET A 172 -8.46 -0.29 15.84
C MET A 172 -9.41 0.33 16.89
N ALA A 173 -9.97 -0.46 17.81
CA ALA A 173 -11.10 -0.08 18.67
C ALA A 173 -10.83 1.11 19.61
N SER A 174 -9.58 1.37 19.97
CA SER A 174 -9.21 2.40 20.95
C SER A 174 -9.02 3.80 20.35
N GLY A 175 -9.42 4.03 19.09
CA GLY A 175 -9.14 5.28 18.38
C GLY A 175 -7.65 5.51 18.10
N LEU A 176 -6.83 4.49 18.35
CA LEU A 176 -5.40 4.46 18.06
C LEU A 176 -5.18 3.83 16.68
N PRO A 177 -4.13 4.26 15.95
CA PRO A 177 -3.70 3.52 14.77
C PRO A 177 -3.34 2.08 15.17
N GLY A 178 -3.76 1.09 14.38
CA GLY A 178 -3.50 -0.31 14.70
C GLY A 178 -2.01 -0.69 14.77
N THR A 179 -1.12 0.16 14.29
CA THR A 179 0.32 0.02 14.53
C THR A 179 0.69 0.14 16.00
N VAL A 180 -0.03 0.95 16.79
CA VAL A 180 0.15 1.04 18.25
C VAL A 180 -0.24 -0.28 18.89
N THR A 181 -1.44 -0.77 18.59
CA THR A 181 -1.93 -2.06 19.10
C THR A 181 -1.03 -3.22 18.67
N ALA A 182 -0.54 -3.22 17.44
CA ALA A 182 0.38 -4.25 16.95
C ALA A 182 1.69 -4.27 17.76
N LYS A 183 2.25 -3.11 18.11
CA LYS A 183 3.44 -3.04 18.97
C LYS A 183 3.17 -3.61 20.35
N GLU A 184 2.07 -3.19 21.00
CA GLU A 184 1.70 -3.69 22.33
C GLU A 184 1.55 -5.23 22.34
N LEU A 185 0.90 -5.79 21.31
CA LEU A 185 0.73 -7.24 21.19
C LEU A 185 2.05 -8.00 20.94
N LEU A 186 3.02 -7.37 20.26
CA LEU A 186 4.33 -7.96 20.01
C LEU A 186 5.28 -7.83 21.21
N ASP A 187 5.22 -6.71 21.92
CA ASP A 187 6.00 -6.44 23.14
C ASP A 187 5.50 -7.28 24.33
N ALA A 188 4.23 -7.66 24.36
CA ALA A 188 3.65 -8.50 25.39
C ALA A 188 4.21 -9.94 25.44
N GLY A 189 4.95 -10.37 24.40
CA GLY A 189 5.52 -11.73 24.29
C GLY A 189 4.46 -12.86 24.27
N PRO A 190 4.85 -14.09 23.92
CA PRO A 190 4.05 -15.28 24.20
C PRO A 190 4.03 -15.66 25.69
#